data_AF-A0A368PJ71-F1
#
_entry.id   AF-A0A368PJ71-F1
#
_cell.length_a   1.000
_cell.length_b   1.000
_cell.length_c   1.000
_cell.angle_alpha   90.00
_cell.angle_beta   90.00
_cell.angle_gamma   90.00
#
_symmetry.space_group_name_H-M   'P 1'
#
loop_
_entity.id
_entity.type
_entity.pdbx_description
1 polymer ?
#
loop_
_entity_poly.entity_id
_entity_poly.type
_entity_poly.pdbx_seq_one_letter_code
_entity_poly.pdbx_strand_id
1 'polypeptide(L)'
;MPGEEEENAAELKIGEEFLKAKCLMNCEVAIILEHKYEQIQQHASESDPSSQVSQVFEKSLQYVKRFSRYKNPDAMRQVRETLSRYGLAEFELCTLGNLCPDTSGEATALVPSLKSGGRFVGT
;
A
#
# COMPACT_ATOMS: atom_id res chain seq x y z
N MET A 1 -29.48 -4.35 8.23
CA MET A 1 -28.77 -5.62 8.47
C MET A 1 -28.38 -5.64 9.94
N PRO A 2 -28.74 -6.65 10.74
CA PRO A 2 -28.32 -6.69 12.13
C PRO A 2 -26.88 -7.23 12.23
N GLY A 3 -25.97 -6.42 12.78
CA GLY A 3 -24.68 -6.87 13.32
C GLY A 3 -23.49 -6.93 12.37
N GLU A 4 -23.32 -5.97 11.44
CA GLU A 4 -21.99 -5.76 10.86
C GLU A 4 -21.06 -5.30 11.99
N GLU A 5 -20.08 -6.13 12.36
CA GLU A 5 -19.00 -5.72 13.27
C GLU A 5 -18.34 -4.46 12.69
N GLU A 6 -18.19 -3.44 13.52
CA GLU A 6 -17.60 -2.17 13.09
C GLU A 6 -16.14 -2.40 12.68
N GLU A 7 -15.84 -2.11 11.41
CA GLU A 7 -14.50 -2.22 10.87
C GLU A 7 -13.56 -1.20 11.53
N ASN A 8 -12.39 -1.66 11.97
CA ASN A 8 -11.38 -0.84 12.62
C ASN A 8 -9.97 -1.31 12.22
N ALA A 9 -9.34 -0.57 11.31
CA ALA A 9 -7.98 -0.86 10.86
C ALA A 9 -6.93 -0.76 11.98
N ALA A 10 -7.15 0.08 13.00
CA ALA A 10 -6.26 0.18 14.15
C ALA A 10 -6.25 -1.11 15.00
N GLU A 11 -7.27 -1.97 14.84
CA GLU A 11 -7.40 -3.26 15.50
C GLU A 11 -7.30 -4.45 14.51
N LEU A 12 -6.93 -4.21 13.25
CA LEU A 12 -6.97 -5.18 12.14
C LEU A 12 -8.35 -5.82 11.91
N LYS A 13 -9.43 -5.15 12.29
CA LYS A 13 -10.80 -5.53 11.97
C LYS A 13 -11.18 -4.95 10.61
N ILE A 14 -10.63 -5.49 9.53
CA ILE A 14 -10.81 -4.95 8.16
C ILE A 14 -11.56 -5.90 7.23
N GLY A 15 -12.25 -6.91 7.75
CA GLY A 15 -12.90 -7.96 6.97
C GLY A 15 -11.97 -9.13 6.65
N GLU A 16 -12.53 -10.35 6.59
CA GLU A 16 -11.75 -11.57 6.38
C GLU A 16 -11.07 -11.62 5.01
N GLU A 17 -11.73 -11.10 3.95
CA GLU A 17 -11.16 -11.07 2.62
C GLU A 17 -9.88 -10.22 2.57
N PHE A 18 -9.83 -9.12 3.33
CA PHE A 18 -8.71 -8.19 3.35
C PHE A 18 -7.58 -8.66 4.27
N LEU A 19 -7.90 -9.43 5.31
CA LEU A 19 -6.87 -10.09 6.15
C LEU A 19 -6.07 -11.14 5.38
N LYS A 20 -6.69 -11.79 4.38
CA LYS A 20 -6.05 -12.80 3.52
C LYS A 20 -5.46 -12.19 2.24
N ALA A 21 -5.83 -10.95 1.90
CA ALA A 21 -5.37 -10.28 0.70
C ALA A 21 -3.89 -9.89 0.79
N LYS A 22 -3.22 -9.88 -0.36
CA LYS A 22 -1.92 -9.23 -0.51
C LYS A 22 -2.12 -7.74 -0.68
N CYS A 23 -1.39 -6.95 0.10
CA CYS A 23 -1.39 -5.50 -0.03
C CYS A 23 -0.26 -5.05 -0.98
N LEU A 24 -0.44 -3.86 -1.54
CA LEU A 24 0.54 -3.19 -2.40
C LEU A 24 0.98 -1.87 -1.76
N MET A 25 2.29 -1.64 -1.75
CA MET A 25 2.87 -0.34 -1.42
C MET A 25 2.66 0.65 -2.58
N ASN A 26 2.70 1.96 -2.29
CA ASN A 26 2.54 3.02 -3.29
C ASN A 26 3.51 2.85 -4.46
N CYS A 27 4.75 2.45 -4.18
CA CYS A 27 5.77 2.22 -5.20
C CYS A 27 5.43 1.05 -6.13
N GLU A 28 4.85 -0.03 -5.61
CA GLU A 28 4.39 -1.17 -6.41
C GLU A 28 3.20 -0.76 -7.29
N VAL A 29 2.26 0.00 -6.72
CA VAL A 29 1.11 0.55 -7.47
C VAL A 29 1.58 1.51 -8.57
N ALA A 30 2.59 2.34 -8.30
CA ALA A 30 3.15 3.26 -9.29
C ALA A 30 3.66 2.51 -10.54
N ILE A 31 4.45 1.46 -10.36
CA ILE A 31 4.95 0.64 -11.47
C ILE A 31 3.79 0.03 -12.27
N ILE A 32 2.81 -0.55 -11.57
CA ILE A 32 1.66 -1.21 -12.21
C ILE A 32 0.85 -0.20 -13.04
N LEU A 33 0.54 0.97 -12.47
CA LEU A 33 -0.24 1.99 -13.17
C LEU A 33 0.55 2.65 -14.30
N GLU A 34 1.86 2.88 -14.14
CA GLU A 34 2.71 3.40 -15.23
C GLU A 34 2.73 2.43 -16.42
N HIS A 35 2.97 1.15 -16.15
CA HIS A 35 2.97 0.14 -17.22
C HIS A 35 1.60 0.04 -17.91
N LYS A 36 0.51 0.10 -17.13
CA LYS A 36 -0.84 0.11 -17.70
C LYS A 36 -1.08 1.36 -18.56
N TYR A 37 -0.58 2.51 -18.14
CA TYR A 37 -0.71 3.76 -18.88
C TYR A 37 0.06 3.71 -20.21
N GLU A 38 1.27 3.16 -20.22
CA GLU A 38 2.05 2.92 -21.45
C GLU A 38 1.32 2.00 -22.43
N GLN A 39 0.72 0.92 -21.95
CA GLN A 39 -0.11 0.03 -22.79
C GLN A 39 -1.30 0.77 -23.41
N ILE A 40 -1.98 1.61 -22.64
CA ILE A 40 -3.11 2.42 -23.14
C ILE A 40 -2.61 3.37 -24.23
N GLN A 41 -1.47 4.04 -24.03
CA GLN A 41 -0.89 4.92 -25.05
C GLN A 41 -0.51 4.18 -26.34
N GLN A 42 0.02 2.96 -26.24
CA GLN A 42 0.38 2.15 -27.40
C GLN A 42 -0.83 1.67 -28.20
N HIS A 43 -1.98 1.48 -27.52
CA HIS A 43 -3.23 1.02 -28.15
C HIS A 43 -4.19 2.15 -28.50
N ALA A 44 -3.91 3.37 -28.06
CA ALA A 44 -4.63 4.56 -28.50
C ALA A 44 -4.32 4.80 -29.98
N SER A 45 -5.26 4.39 -30.86
CA SER A 45 -5.38 5.00 -32.20
C SER A 45 -5.61 6.50 -32.04
N GLU A 46 -5.30 7.30 -33.07
CA GLU A 46 -5.25 8.78 -33.25
C GLU A 46 -6.06 9.72 -32.30
N SER A 47 -6.99 9.22 -31.50
CA SER A 47 -7.54 9.84 -30.29
C SER A 47 -6.50 10.12 -29.19
N ASP A 48 -6.76 11.16 -28.39
CA ASP A 48 -5.96 11.54 -27.23
C ASP A 48 -5.94 10.41 -26.18
N PRO A 49 -4.77 9.84 -25.81
CA PRO A 49 -4.66 8.81 -24.78
C PRO A 49 -5.29 9.22 -23.44
N SER A 50 -5.36 10.52 -23.15
CA SER A 50 -6.02 11.06 -21.96
C SER A 50 -7.52 10.77 -21.91
N SER A 51 -8.17 10.58 -23.07
CA SER A 51 -9.60 10.27 -23.14
C SER A 51 -9.93 8.81 -22.81
N GLN A 52 -8.92 7.93 -22.77
CA GLN A 52 -9.09 6.49 -22.52
C GLN A 52 -8.82 6.08 -21.06
N VAL A 53 -8.30 7.00 -20.24
CA VAL A 53 -8.08 6.77 -18.80
C VAL A 53 -9.17 7.44 -17.96
N SER A 54 -9.66 6.73 -16.95
CA SER A 54 -10.62 7.29 -16.02
C SER A 54 -9.96 8.33 -15.10
N GLN A 55 -10.75 9.28 -14.60
CA GLN A 55 -10.26 10.27 -13.63
C GLN A 55 -9.69 9.62 -12.36
N VAL A 56 -10.25 8.48 -11.95
CA VAL A 56 -9.74 7.71 -10.79
C VAL A 56 -8.36 7.14 -11.08
N PHE A 57 -8.14 6.61 -12.30
CA PHE A 57 -6.84 6.11 -12.71
C PHE A 57 -5.79 7.23 -12.71
N GLU A 58 -6.10 8.35 -13.35
CA GLU A 58 -5.18 9.48 -13.46
C GLU A 58 -4.79 10.04 -12.09
N LYS A 59 -5.78 10.28 -11.21
CA LYS A 59 -5.52 10.76 -9.85
C LYS A 59 -4.74 9.76 -9.02
N SER A 60 -5.05 8.45 -9.15
CA SER A 60 -4.31 7.39 -8.46
C SER A 60 -2.86 7.37 -8.91
N LEU A 61 -2.60 7.40 -10.23
CA LEU A 61 -1.26 7.44 -10.81
C LEU A 61 -0.49 8.68 -10.33
N GLN A 62 -1.11 9.87 -10.37
CA GLN A 62 -0.48 11.10 -9.88
C GLN A 62 -0.12 11.01 -8.39
N TYR A 63 -1.02 10.48 -7.56
CA TYR A 63 -0.79 10.28 -6.13
C TYR A 63 0.40 9.35 -5.89
N VAL A 64 0.39 8.15 -6.49
CA VAL A 64 1.45 7.18 -6.23
C VAL A 64 2.79 7.63 -6.81
N LYS A 65 2.84 8.32 -7.95
CA LYS A 65 4.09 8.91 -8.46
C LYS A 65 4.66 9.97 -7.52
N ARG A 66 3.80 10.74 -6.84
CA ARG A 66 4.21 11.78 -5.89
C ARG A 66 4.65 11.21 -4.54
N PHE A 67 3.92 10.23 -4.01
CA PHE A 67 4.09 9.74 -2.63
C PHE A 67 4.80 8.38 -2.54
N SER A 68 5.26 7.81 -3.66
CA SER A 68 6.16 6.65 -3.63
C SER A 68 7.51 7.04 -3.02
N ARG A 69 7.87 6.37 -1.93
CA ARG A 69 9.16 6.56 -1.23
C ARG A 69 10.33 5.94 -1.96
N TYR A 70 10.08 4.83 -2.66
CA TYR A 70 11.10 4.05 -3.35
C TYR A 70 10.87 4.14 -4.85
N LYS A 71 11.92 4.46 -5.60
CA LYS A 71 11.93 4.51 -7.08
C LYS A 71 12.80 3.43 -7.70
N ASN A 72 13.72 2.85 -6.93
CA ASN A 72 14.57 1.76 -7.36
C ASN A 72 13.85 0.42 -7.10
N PRO A 73 13.60 -0.41 -8.13
CA PRO A 73 13.00 -1.73 -7.97
C PRO A 73 13.72 -2.63 -6.97
N ASP A 74 15.06 -2.57 -6.91
CA ASP A 74 15.84 -3.38 -5.96
C ASP A 74 15.59 -2.94 -4.52
N ALA A 75 15.52 -1.63 -4.27
CA ALA A 75 15.20 -1.08 -2.96
C ALA A 75 13.77 -1.45 -2.54
N MET A 76 12.81 -1.39 -3.47
CA MET A 76 11.43 -1.81 -3.20
C MET A 76 11.37 -3.28 -2.78
N ARG A 77 12.05 -4.15 -3.53
CA ARG A 77 12.13 -5.58 -3.23
C ARG A 77 12.76 -5.82 -1.87
N GLN A 78 13.88 -5.16 -1.58
CA GLN A 78 14.59 -5.29 -0.31
C GLN A 78 13.74 -4.84 0.88
N VAL A 79 13.00 -3.73 0.76
CA VAL A 79 12.08 -3.25 1.80
C VAL A 79 11.01 -4.32 2.08
N ARG A 80 10.38 -4.86 1.04
CA ARG A 80 9.35 -5.88 1.20
C ARG A 80 9.91 -7.15 1.84
N GLU A 81 11.02 -7.66 1.33
CA GLU A 81 11.68 -8.86 1.87
C GLU A 81 12.13 -8.68 3.33
N THR A 82 12.52 -7.46 3.70
CA THR A 82 12.90 -7.15 5.09
C THR A 82 11.68 -7.16 6.00
N LEU A 83 10.62 -6.41 5.65
CA LEU A 83 9.42 -6.31 6.48
C LEU A 83 8.66 -7.64 6.62
N SER A 84 8.66 -8.47 5.57
CA SER A 84 7.99 -9.79 5.60
C SER A 84 8.59 -10.76 6.64
N ARG A 85 9.81 -10.52 7.14
CA ARG A 85 10.45 -11.37 8.16
C ARG A 85 9.89 -11.18 9.56
N TYR A 86 9.11 -10.13 9.80
CA TYR A 86 8.64 -9.75 11.14
C TYR A 86 7.21 -10.25 11.46
N GLY A 87 6.63 -11.11 10.61
CA GLY A 87 5.31 -11.69 10.87
C GLY A 87 4.17 -10.65 10.92
N LEU A 88 4.35 -9.51 10.23
CA LEU A 88 3.37 -8.44 10.12
C LEU A 88 2.17 -8.88 9.27
N ALA A 89 0.98 -8.35 9.57
CA ALA A 89 -0.12 -8.43 8.62
C ALA A 89 0.24 -7.64 7.35
N GLU A 90 -0.32 -8.02 6.19
CA GLU A 90 -0.02 -7.34 4.91
C GLU A 90 -0.36 -5.84 4.96
N PHE A 91 -1.44 -5.48 5.66
CA PHE A 91 -1.83 -4.09 5.93
C PHE A 91 -0.74 -3.32 6.70
N GLU A 92 -0.23 -3.90 7.79
CA GLU A 92 0.80 -3.29 8.64
C GLU A 92 2.11 -3.11 7.86
N LEU A 93 2.51 -4.15 7.12
CA LEU A 93 3.71 -4.13 6.27
C LEU A 93 3.63 -3.00 5.25
N CYS A 94 2.53 -2.90 4.50
CA CYS A 94 2.40 -1.88 3.47
C CYS A 94 2.28 -0.48 4.07
N THR A 95 1.61 -0.35 5.22
CA THR A 95 1.49 0.94 5.92
C THR A 95 2.86 1.42 6.40
N LEU A 96 3.66 0.56 7.04
CA LEU A 96 5.03 0.89 7.42
C LEU A 96 5.92 1.20 6.21
N GLY A 97 5.82 0.39 5.16
CA GLY A 97 6.58 0.58 3.93
C GLY A 97 6.27 1.91 3.23
N ASN A 98 5.03 2.41 3.33
CA ASN A 98 4.60 3.68 2.73
C ASN A 98 4.91 4.89 3.61
N LEU A 99 4.66 4.79 4.92
CA LEU A 99 4.77 5.92 5.85
C LEU A 99 6.23 6.19 6.24
N CYS A 100 7.06 5.14 6.32
CA CYS A 100 8.47 5.21 6.71
C CYS A 100 8.70 5.98 8.02
N PRO A 101 8.11 5.52 9.15
CA PRO A 101 8.32 6.18 10.45
C PRO A 101 9.79 6.13 10.87
N ASP A 102 10.27 7.20 11.51
CA ASP A 102 11.65 7.33 11.97
C ASP A 102 11.88 6.62 13.31
N THR A 103 10.84 6.48 14.13
CA THR A 103 10.91 5.90 15.47
C THR A 103 9.85 4.84 15.71
N SER A 104 10.11 3.93 16.65
CA SER A 104 9.12 2.94 17.10
C SER A 104 7.88 3.60 17.72
N GLY A 105 8.05 4.72 18.41
CA GLY A 105 6.95 5.51 18.96
C GLY A 105 6.03 6.03 17.85
N GLU A 106 6.59 6.62 16.80
CA GLU A 106 5.84 7.06 15.63
C GLU A 106 5.16 5.88 14.91
N ALA A 107 5.89 4.79 14.69
CA ALA A 107 5.37 3.60 14.02
C ALA A 107 4.12 3.06 14.73
N THR A 108 4.17 2.93 16.06
CA THR A 108 3.04 2.42 16.85
C THR A 108 1.95 3.45 17.10
N ALA A 109 2.21 4.74 16.87
CA ALA A 109 1.18 5.79 16.86
C ALA A 109 0.42 5.81 15.52
N LEU A 110 1.12 5.67 14.40
CA LEU A 110 0.55 5.62 13.05
C LEU A 110 -0.13 4.29 12.74
N VAL A 111 0.38 3.18 13.27
CA VAL A 111 -0.13 1.82 13.06
C VAL A 111 -0.39 1.16 14.41
N PRO A 112 -1.50 1.48 15.08
CA PRO A 112 -1.76 1.01 16.45
C PRO A 112 -1.88 -0.51 16.59
N SER A 113 -2.25 -1.21 15.52
CA SER A 113 -2.40 -2.67 15.51
C SER A 113 -1.11 -3.41 15.83
N LEU A 114 0.04 -2.77 15.61
CA LEU A 114 1.36 -3.29 15.96
C LEU A 114 1.46 -3.60 17.46
N LYS A 115 0.77 -2.84 18.32
CA LYS A 115 0.75 -3.05 19.78
C LYS A 115 -0.05 -4.31 20.14
N SER A 116 -1.20 -4.48 19.52
CA SER A 116 -2.14 -5.58 19.80
C SER A 116 -1.63 -6.94 19.35
N GLY A 117 -0.74 -6.98 18.35
CA GLY A 117 -0.13 -8.23 17.86
C GLY A 117 0.86 -8.90 18.83
N GLY A 118 1.15 -8.31 20.00
CA GLY A 118 2.13 -8.84 20.96
C GLY A 118 3.59 -8.81 20.47
N ARG A 119 3.86 -8.17 19.32
CA ARG A 119 5.18 -8.14 18.65
C ARG A 119 6.10 -7.02 19.14
N PHE A 120 5.57 -6.08 19.94
CA PHE A 120 6.31 -4.97 20.55
C PHE A 120 6.25 -5.04 22.08
N VAL A 121 6.58 -6.19 22.65
CA VAL A 121 6.84 -6.31 24.10
C VAL A 121 8.36 -6.19 24.31
N GLY A 122 8.80 -5.02 24.79
CA GLY A 122 10.09 -4.84 25.44
C GLY A 122 11.20 -4.20 24.60
N THR A 123 11.47 -2.93 24.88
CA THR A 123 12.76 -2.50 25.43
C THR A 123 12.48 -1.61 26.62
#